data_AF-A0A2M9ZCQ4-F1
#
_entry.id   AF-A0A2M9ZCQ4-F1
#
_cell.length_a   1.000
_cell.length_b   1.000
_cell.length_c   1.000
_cell.angle_alpha   90.00
_cell.angle_beta   90.00
_cell.angle_gamma   90.00
#
_symmetry.space_group_name_H-M   'P 1'
#
loop_
_entity.id
_entity.type
_entity.pdbx_description
1 polymer ?
#
loop_
_entity_poly.entity_id
_entity_poly.type
_entity_poly.pdbx_seq_one_letter_code
_entity_poly.pdbx_strand_id
1 'polypeptide(L)'
;MATPLEIALELAEEIKKINQQEDNRIPSSDTFLKDMMAFYSREANDIRQSLELLRQARYIFIIKIVLPETSKNSRDQDQGVDAYVYADLKIVTDLKGFAEKKLEKAYEATYYKRKSPFQITRELFPKIKEHNNTPLGRFINIAVMLEEYQRVLTAAPNEYEENRKRNLLSELLEKAGTPVAVARDIPDYELGPLGGGGASSMKRAADVVSSSEVALNPKSPWSRLTSKFSVEFLVRIHLRKYEFDTVRKLILSGKLTNFEDLKFVRDSIQKMESHIHLDPLLSGYTMDMTELRRLAQKKMNILKGITNSGSIG
;
A
#
# COMPACT_ATOMS: atom_id res chain seq x y z
N MET A 1 -16.68 3.19 2.32
CA MET A 1 -15.76 4.28 2.71
C MET A 1 -14.46 3.62 3.11
N ALA A 2 -13.32 4.11 2.63
CA ALA A 2 -12.02 3.58 3.04
C ALA A 2 -11.86 3.74 4.57
N THR A 3 -11.33 2.71 5.21
CA THR A 3 -11.04 2.73 6.64
C THR A 3 -9.88 3.68 6.94
N PRO A 4 -9.77 4.21 8.18
CA PRO A 4 -8.63 5.05 8.56
C PRO A 4 -7.26 4.38 8.32
N LEU A 5 -7.20 3.04 8.45
CA LEU A 5 -6.02 2.24 8.17
C LEU A 5 -5.67 2.23 6.68
N GLU A 6 -6.65 2.00 5.80
CA GLU A 6 -6.46 2.00 4.35
C GLU A 6 -5.95 3.38 3.90
N ILE A 7 -6.55 4.46 4.40
CA ILE A 7 -6.11 5.83 4.10
C ILE A 7 -4.66 6.05 4.57
N ALA A 8 -4.31 5.65 5.80
CA ALA A 8 -2.95 5.79 6.30
C ALA A 8 -1.92 5.03 5.44
N LEU A 9 -2.22 3.78 5.08
CA LEU A 9 -1.31 2.99 4.25
C LEU A 9 -1.20 3.54 2.82
N GLU A 10 -2.29 4.01 2.23
CA GLU A 10 -2.27 4.68 0.93
C GLU A 10 -1.46 5.98 0.97
N LEU A 11 -1.60 6.80 2.03
CA LEU A 11 -0.77 7.99 2.25
C LEU A 11 0.72 7.63 2.31
N ALA A 12 1.09 6.54 2.99
CA ALA A 12 2.47 6.07 3.06
C ALA A 12 3.00 5.64 1.68
N GLU A 13 2.21 4.91 0.90
CA GLU A 13 2.59 4.51 -0.45
C GLU A 13 2.67 5.71 -1.41
N GLU A 14 1.81 6.72 -1.25
CA GLU A 14 1.89 7.93 -2.06
C GLU A 14 3.16 8.74 -1.73
N ILE A 15 3.51 8.89 -0.44
CA ILE A 15 4.78 9.50 -0.03
C ILE A 15 5.97 8.74 -0.63
N LYS A 16 5.93 7.40 -0.59
CA LYS A 16 6.98 6.55 -1.16
C LYS A 16 7.13 6.75 -2.67
N LYS A 17 6.02 6.80 -3.41
CA LYS A 17 6.05 7.09 -4.86
C LYS A 17 6.68 8.45 -5.13
N ILE A 18 6.25 9.51 -4.42
CA ILE A 18 6.81 10.86 -4.60
C ILE A 18 8.31 10.85 -4.29
N ASN A 19 8.75 10.17 -3.21
CA ASN A 19 10.16 10.08 -2.86
C ASN A 19 11.03 9.37 -3.92
N GLN A 20 10.43 8.57 -4.79
CA GLN A 20 11.09 7.85 -5.88
C GLN A 20 11.05 8.58 -7.23
N GLN A 21 10.34 9.71 -7.34
CA GLN A 21 10.31 10.53 -8.55
C GLN A 21 11.68 11.19 -8.81
N GLU A 22 11.87 11.77 -10.00
CA GLU A 22 13.11 12.48 -10.35
C GLU A 22 13.15 13.90 -9.75
N ASP A 23 12.02 14.60 -9.82
CA ASP A 23 11.85 15.97 -9.33
C ASP A 23 10.90 16.03 -8.12
N ASN A 24 11.05 17.08 -7.31
CA ASN A 24 10.21 17.35 -6.13
C ASN A 24 10.01 16.14 -5.21
N ARG A 25 11.10 15.38 -5.00
CA ARG A 25 11.13 14.12 -4.25
C ARG A 25 10.76 14.22 -2.78
N ILE A 26 10.59 15.42 -2.23
CA ILE A 26 10.32 15.63 -0.80
C ILE A 26 9.03 16.43 -0.68
N PRO A 27 7.88 15.76 -0.49
CA PRO A 27 6.59 16.43 -0.36
C PRO A 27 6.55 17.22 0.94
N SER A 28 6.10 18.47 0.85
CA SER A 28 5.93 19.36 1.98
C SER A 28 4.45 19.52 2.36
N SER A 29 4.16 19.87 3.61
CA SER A 29 2.81 19.94 4.15
C SER A 29 1.92 20.99 3.48
N ASP A 30 2.50 22.02 2.89
CA ASP A 30 1.79 23.11 2.18
C ASP A 30 1.16 22.66 0.85
N THR A 31 1.78 21.72 0.15
CA THR A 31 1.31 21.14 -1.11
C THR A 31 0.62 19.80 -0.87
N PHE A 32 1.31 18.87 -0.21
CA PHE A 32 0.85 17.51 -0.01
C PHE A 32 -0.48 17.42 0.74
N LEU A 33 -0.68 18.22 1.80
CA LEU A 33 -1.95 18.20 2.52
C LEU A 33 -3.11 18.69 1.65
N LYS A 34 -2.89 19.69 0.78
CA LYS A 34 -3.95 20.19 -0.12
C LYS A 34 -4.37 19.12 -1.12
N ASP A 35 -3.40 18.44 -1.70
CA ASP A 35 -3.65 17.37 -2.68
C ASP A 35 -4.39 16.21 -2.02
N MET A 36 -3.95 15.79 -0.82
CA MET A 36 -4.57 14.68 -0.10
C MET A 36 -5.95 15.04 0.47
N MET A 37 -6.19 16.30 0.89
CA MET A 37 -7.52 16.77 1.30
C MET A 37 -8.52 16.66 0.15
N ALA A 38 -8.13 17.10 -1.04
CA ALA A 38 -8.97 17.02 -2.23
C ALA A 38 -9.23 15.56 -2.64
N PHE A 39 -8.19 14.72 -2.64
CA PHE A 39 -8.30 13.33 -3.05
C PHE A 39 -9.16 12.49 -2.10
N TYR A 40 -8.95 12.61 -0.79
CA TYR A 40 -9.67 11.82 0.22
C TYR A 40 -10.97 12.47 0.70
N SER A 41 -11.24 13.72 0.32
CA SER A 41 -12.38 14.51 0.81
C SER A 41 -12.42 14.55 2.35
N ARG A 42 -11.25 14.81 2.95
CA ARG A 42 -11.03 14.85 4.40
C ARG A 42 -10.50 16.21 4.84
N GLU A 43 -10.70 16.54 6.10
CA GLU A 43 -10.13 17.73 6.69
C GLU A 43 -8.62 17.59 6.90
N ALA A 44 -7.91 18.73 6.92
CA ALA A 44 -6.47 18.76 7.13
C ALA A 44 -6.05 18.06 8.43
N ASN A 45 -6.87 18.14 9.48
CA ASN A 45 -6.58 17.54 10.78
C ASN A 45 -6.60 16.02 10.73
N ASP A 46 -7.54 15.40 10.01
CA ASP A 46 -7.63 13.95 9.85
C ASP A 46 -6.39 13.39 9.13
N ILE A 47 -5.93 14.09 8.09
CA ILE A 47 -4.74 13.70 7.32
C ILE A 47 -3.49 13.86 8.18
N ARG A 48 -3.37 14.95 8.95
CA ARG A 48 -2.25 15.13 9.88
C ARG A 48 -2.21 14.06 10.97
N GLN A 49 -3.37 13.68 11.52
CA GLN A 49 -3.46 12.58 12.48
C GLN A 49 -3.01 11.26 11.86
N SER A 50 -3.40 11.00 10.61
CA SER A 50 -2.97 9.81 9.87
C SER A 50 -1.45 9.81 9.62
N LEU A 51 -0.87 10.95 9.27
CA LEU A 51 0.58 11.10 9.09
C LEU A 51 1.36 10.92 10.40
N GLU A 52 0.84 11.45 11.51
CA GLU A 52 1.45 11.28 12.82
C GLU A 52 1.35 9.81 13.29
N LEU A 53 0.24 9.13 13.00
CA LEU A 53 0.11 7.69 13.21
C LEU A 53 1.14 6.90 12.41
N LEU A 54 1.35 7.23 11.13
CA LEU A 54 2.38 6.60 10.29
C LEU A 54 3.80 6.85 10.81
N ARG A 55 4.07 8.04 11.34
CA ARG A 55 5.35 8.38 11.98
C ARG A 55 5.59 7.50 13.19
N GLN A 56 4.59 7.36 14.06
CA GLN A 56 4.67 6.50 15.24
C GLN A 56 4.85 5.03 14.84
N ALA A 57 4.12 4.58 13.81
CA ALA A 57 4.23 3.26 13.20
C ALA A 57 5.54 3.01 12.43
N ARG A 58 6.45 3.98 12.39
CA ARG A 58 7.75 3.93 11.68
C ARG A 58 7.63 3.75 10.16
N TYR A 59 6.50 4.07 9.54
CA TYR A 59 6.35 4.04 8.08
C TYR A 59 7.02 5.23 7.41
N ILE A 60 6.95 6.39 8.06
CA ILE A 60 7.49 7.65 7.54
C ILE A 60 8.28 8.38 8.62
N PHE A 61 9.16 9.27 8.19
CA PHE A 61 9.73 10.32 8.99
C PHE A 61 9.08 11.66 8.64
N ILE A 62 8.95 12.53 9.63
CA ILE A 62 8.45 13.90 9.47
C ILE A 62 9.59 14.84 9.84
N ILE A 63 9.96 15.74 8.93
CA ILE A 63 10.99 16.75 9.13
C ILE A 63 10.31 18.11 9.27
N LYS A 64 10.52 18.81 10.37
CA LYS A 64 10.08 20.20 10.50
C LYS A 64 11.03 21.10 9.72
N ILE A 65 10.63 21.52 8.52
CA ILE A 65 11.50 22.29 7.62
C ILE A 65 11.42 23.79 7.87
N VAL A 66 10.26 24.29 8.28
CA VAL A 66 10.03 25.68 8.69
C VAL A 66 9.42 25.68 10.08
N LEU A 67 10.06 26.39 11.01
CA LEU A 67 9.53 26.55 12.35
C LEU A 67 8.38 27.55 12.35
N PRO A 68 7.30 27.30 13.12
CA PRO A 68 6.19 28.23 13.24
C PRO A 68 6.67 29.55 13.82
N GLU A 69 6.37 30.65 13.13
CA GLU A 69 6.63 31.99 13.63
C GLU A 69 5.70 32.28 14.82
N THR A 70 6.26 32.61 15.97
CA THR A 70 5.49 33.02 17.16
C THR A 70 5.02 34.46 16.98
N SER A 71 4.11 34.69 16.02
CA SER A 71 3.45 35.99 15.91
C SER A 71 2.51 36.17 17.11
N LYS A 72 2.55 37.34 17.76
CA LYS A 72 1.72 37.67 18.93
C LYS A 72 0.21 37.73 18.62
N ASN A 73 -0.20 37.51 17.37
CA ASN A 73 -1.59 37.52 16.95
C ASN A 73 -2.11 36.09 16.84
N SER A 74 -2.77 35.66 17.92
CA SER A 74 -3.29 34.31 18.19
C SER A 74 -4.46 33.84 17.32
N ARG A 75 -4.65 34.39 16.10
CA ARG A 75 -5.73 33.97 15.18
C ARG A 75 -5.26 33.15 14.00
N ASP A 76 -4.02 33.33 13.56
CA ASP A 76 -3.36 32.50 12.56
C ASP A 76 -2.05 31.98 13.16
N GLN A 77 -2.13 30.89 13.94
CA GLN A 77 -0.93 30.13 14.29
C GLN A 77 -0.41 29.53 12.98
N ASP A 78 0.66 30.12 12.44
CA ASP A 78 1.48 29.46 11.44
C ASP A 78 1.89 28.11 12.03
N GLN A 79 1.47 27.01 11.41
CA GLN A 79 1.77 25.65 11.89
C GLN A 79 3.18 25.22 11.49
N GLY A 80 3.93 26.09 10.81
CA GLY A 80 5.19 25.75 10.18
C GLY A 80 4.96 24.89 8.94
N VAL A 81 6.06 24.37 8.40
CA VAL A 81 6.02 23.47 7.25
C VAL A 81 6.77 22.20 7.61
N ASP A 82 6.12 21.08 7.39
CA ASP A 82 6.67 19.74 7.56
C ASP A 82 7.01 19.14 6.20
N ALA A 83 7.97 18.23 6.16
CA ALA A 83 8.32 17.43 4.99
C ALA A 83 8.23 15.94 5.33
N TYR A 84 7.73 15.14 4.39
CA TYR A 84 7.46 13.72 4.62
C TYR A 84 8.42 12.83 3.83
N VAL A 85 8.96 11.82 4.50
CA VAL A 85 9.96 10.90 3.93
C VAL A 85 9.60 9.47 4.31
N TYR A 86 9.57 8.55 3.35
CA TYR A 86 9.35 7.15 3.63
C TYR A 86 10.54 6.52 4.36
N ALA A 87 10.27 5.71 5.39
CA ALA A 87 11.29 5.12 6.25
C ALA A 87 11.89 3.84 5.64
N ASP A 88 12.70 4.04 4.60
CA ASP A 88 13.49 3.01 3.93
C ASP A 88 14.92 3.50 3.70
N LEU A 89 15.92 2.64 3.93
CA LEU A 89 17.33 3.04 3.90
C LEU A 89 17.77 3.50 2.51
N LYS A 90 17.30 2.83 1.46
CA LYS A 90 17.63 3.20 0.08
C LYS A 90 17.00 4.55 -0.27
N ILE A 91 15.71 4.72 0.03
CA ILE A 91 15.01 5.99 -0.21
C ILE A 91 15.67 7.14 0.55
N VAL A 92 15.95 6.98 1.83
CA VAL A 92 16.59 8.02 2.65
C VAL A 92 17.97 8.38 2.11
N THR A 93 18.77 7.40 1.66
CA THR A 93 20.09 7.63 1.07
C THR A 93 19.98 8.43 -0.24
N ASP A 94 19.04 8.06 -1.11
CA ASP A 94 18.82 8.76 -2.38
C ASP A 94 18.32 10.20 -2.18
N LEU A 95 17.41 10.39 -1.22
CA LEU A 95 16.88 11.71 -0.85
C LEU A 95 17.96 12.59 -0.23
N LYS A 96 18.88 12.03 0.55
CA LYS A 96 20.01 12.78 1.11
C LYS A 96 20.87 13.36 -0.01
N GLY A 97 21.27 12.53 -0.98
CA GLY A 97 22.04 12.99 -2.14
C GLY A 97 21.30 14.04 -2.98
N PHE A 98 19.97 13.92 -3.10
CA PHE A 98 19.14 14.95 -3.73
C PHE A 98 19.14 16.27 -2.94
N ALA A 99 18.93 16.20 -1.62
CA ALA A 99 18.89 17.38 -0.75
C ALA A 99 20.24 18.10 -0.70
N GLU A 100 21.34 17.37 -0.64
CA GLU A 100 22.71 17.91 -0.67
C GLU A 100 22.99 18.68 -1.98
N LYS A 101 22.61 18.12 -3.14
CA LYS A 101 22.75 18.82 -4.43
C LYS A 101 21.90 20.09 -4.50
N LYS A 102 20.69 20.06 -3.94
CA LYS A 102 19.81 21.26 -3.87
C LYS A 102 20.37 22.29 -2.89
N LEU A 103 20.97 21.85 -1.78
CA LEU A 103 21.63 22.70 -0.79
C LEU A 103 22.82 23.44 -1.40
N GLU A 104 23.70 22.76 -2.14
CA GLU A 104 24.83 23.37 -2.85
C GLU A 104 24.35 24.46 -3.82
N LYS A 105 23.33 24.15 -4.64
CA LYS A 105 22.74 25.12 -5.58
C LYS A 105 22.13 26.32 -4.87
N ALA A 106 21.42 26.11 -3.76
CA ALA A 106 20.84 27.19 -2.98
C ALA A 106 21.91 28.09 -2.36
N TYR A 107 23.01 27.49 -1.89
CA TYR A 107 24.15 28.24 -1.33
C TYR A 107 24.89 29.03 -2.41
N GLU A 108 25.16 28.43 -3.56
CA GLU A 108 25.78 29.09 -4.71
C GLU A 108 24.93 30.28 -5.19
N ALA A 109 23.62 30.12 -5.26
CA ALA A 109 22.71 31.21 -5.65
C ALA A 109 22.67 32.36 -4.64
N THR A 110 22.88 32.07 -3.34
CA THR A 110 22.78 33.08 -2.27
C THR A 110 24.10 33.80 -2.04
N TYR A 111 25.23 33.09 -2.08
CA TYR A 111 26.55 33.61 -1.72
C TYR A 111 27.54 33.71 -2.89
N TYR A 112 27.14 33.28 -4.09
CA TYR A 112 27.98 33.25 -5.30
C TYR A 112 29.30 32.47 -5.12
N LYS A 113 29.29 31.47 -4.23
CA LYS A 113 30.44 30.61 -3.90
C LYS A 113 29.99 29.17 -3.82
N ARG A 114 30.85 28.25 -4.26
CA ARG A 114 30.64 26.82 -4.10
C ARG A 114 31.32 26.31 -2.84
N LYS A 115 30.58 25.53 -2.07
CA LYS A 115 31.08 24.80 -0.90
C LYS A 115 30.44 23.42 -0.89
N SER A 116 31.13 22.45 -0.28
CA SER A 116 30.55 21.12 -0.08
C SER A 116 29.38 21.18 0.91
N PRO A 117 28.43 20.24 0.86
CA PRO A 117 27.25 20.24 1.73
C PRO A 117 27.66 20.20 3.21
N PHE A 118 28.69 19.42 3.54
CA PHE A 118 29.25 19.33 4.89
C PHE A 118 29.76 20.69 5.41
N GLN A 119 30.48 21.45 4.59
CA GLN A 119 30.96 22.78 4.96
C GLN A 119 29.81 23.77 5.15
N ILE A 120 28.83 23.73 4.24
CA ILE A 120 27.63 24.59 4.30
C ILE A 120 26.86 24.31 5.60
N THR A 121 26.58 23.05 5.89
CA THR A 121 25.86 22.64 7.11
C THR A 121 26.62 23.07 8.37
N ARG A 122 27.93 22.80 8.46
CA ARG A 122 28.73 23.19 9.65
C ARG A 122 28.74 24.70 9.91
N GLU A 123 28.72 25.50 8.85
CA GLU A 123 28.74 26.96 8.92
C GLU A 123 27.38 27.56 9.28
N LEU A 124 26.31 27.07 8.65
CA LEU A 124 24.99 27.69 8.71
C LEU A 124 24.05 27.07 9.75
N PHE A 125 24.26 25.80 10.13
CA PHE A 125 23.42 25.12 11.12
C PHE A 125 23.41 25.81 12.50
N PRO A 126 24.53 26.34 13.04
CA PRO A 126 24.50 27.12 14.28
C PRO A 126 23.61 28.37 14.21
N LYS A 127 23.37 28.89 13.00
CA LYS A 127 22.56 30.09 12.72
C LYS A 127 21.25 29.74 12.00
N ILE A 128 20.77 28.50 12.11
CA ILE A 128 19.63 28.01 11.32
C ILE A 128 18.35 28.84 11.50
N LYS A 129 18.17 29.47 12.67
CA LYS A 129 17.02 30.37 12.93
C LYS A 129 17.03 31.61 12.03
N GLU A 130 18.20 32.15 11.71
CA GLU A 130 18.35 33.30 10.80
C GLU A 130 17.97 32.93 9.35
N HIS A 131 18.02 31.64 9.03
CA HIS A 131 17.67 31.08 7.73
C HIS A 131 16.30 30.39 7.73
N ASN A 132 15.46 30.60 8.76
CA ASN A 132 14.11 30.03 8.80
C ASN A 132 13.32 30.46 7.56
N ASN A 133 12.54 29.54 7.01
CA ASN A 133 11.73 29.76 5.81
C ASN A 133 12.49 30.13 4.53
N THR A 134 13.83 30.15 4.52
CA THR A 134 14.63 30.36 3.29
C THR A 134 14.85 29.03 2.54
N PRO A 135 15.03 29.01 1.20
CA PRO A 135 15.38 27.79 0.47
C PRO A 135 16.62 27.10 1.05
N LEU A 136 17.61 27.91 1.45
CA LEU A 136 18.84 27.44 2.06
C LEU A 136 18.58 26.75 3.42
N GLY A 137 17.88 27.43 4.34
CA GLY A 137 17.54 26.87 5.65
C GLY A 137 16.67 25.61 5.56
N ARG A 138 15.70 25.58 4.64
CA ARG A 138 14.87 24.40 4.38
C ARG A 138 15.73 23.19 3.99
N PHE A 139 16.65 23.35 3.03
CA PHE A 139 17.52 22.23 2.61
C PHE A 139 18.58 21.84 3.64
N ILE A 140 19.06 22.77 4.48
CA ILE A 140 19.93 22.43 5.62
C ILE A 140 19.20 21.50 6.59
N ASN A 141 17.98 21.89 7.01
CA ASN A 141 17.17 21.10 7.93
C ASN A 141 16.90 19.70 7.37
N ILE A 142 16.54 19.61 6.09
CA ILE A 142 16.31 18.33 5.40
C ILE A 142 17.59 17.49 5.39
N ALA A 143 18.72 18.03 4.95
CA ALA A 143 19.96 17.28 4.78
C ALA A 143 20.47 16.71 6.12
N VAL A 144 20.45 17.53 7.18
CA VAL A 144 20.85 17.09 8.54
C VAL A 144 19.93 15.99 9.04
N MET A 145 18.61 16.16 8.91
CA MET A 145 17.67 15.17 9.42
C MET A 145 17.73 13.86 8.63
N LEU A 146 17.94 13.90 7.31
CA LEU A 146 18.14 12.70 6.50
C LEU A 146 19.43 11.95 6.87
N GLU A 147 20.50 12.66 7.24
CA GLU A 147 21.71 12.03 7.77
C GLU A 147 21.44 11.32 9.10
N GLU A 148 20.71 11.94 10.02
CA GLU A 148 20.34 11.31 11.29
C GLU A 148 19.40 10.11 11.08
N TYR A 149 18.43 10.21 10.18
CA TYR A 149 17.55 9.07 9.84
C TYR A 149 18.30 7.93 9.19
N GLN A 150 19.29 8.21 8.35
CA GLN A 150 20.17 7.18 7.78
C GLN A 150 20.91 6.42 8.89
N ARG A 151 21.41 7.13 9.92
CA ARG A 151 22.07 6.51 11.08
C ARG A 151 21.09 5.65 11.89
N VAL A 152 19.88 6.14 12.16
CA VAL A 152 18.85 5.40 12.90
C VAL A 152 18.46 4.11 12.16
N LEU A 153 18.22 4.19 10.85
CA LEU A 153 17.88 3.02 10.02
C LEU A 153 19.01 1.99 9.98
N THR A 154 20.26 2.45 10.00
CA THR A 154 21.44 1.57 10.00
C THR A 154 21.68 0.92 11.37
N ALA A 155 21.39 1.65 12.45
CA ALA A 155 21.59 1.18 13.83
C ALA A 155 20.57 0.10 14.23
N ALA A 156 19.33 0.20 13.74
CA ALA A 156 18.23 -0.68 14.13
C ALA A 156 17.38 -1.15 12.92
N PRO A 157 17.96 -1.89 11.95
CA PRO A 157 17.25 -2.29 10.72
C PRO A 157 15.99 -3.13 11.02
N ASN A 158 16.07 -4.00 12.04
CA ASN A 158 14.97 -4.88 12.44
C ASN A 158 13.72 -4.11 12.91
N GLU A 159 13.87 -2.89 13.43
CA GLU A 159 12.73 -2.06 13.85
C GLU A 159 11.92 -1.50 12.68
N TYR A 160 12.51 -1.48 11.49
CA TYR A 160 11.93 -0.95 10.27
C TYR A 160 11.51 -2.04 9.28
N GLU A 161 11.54 -3.31 9.69
CA GLU A 161 10.95 -4.40 8.93
C GLU A 161 9.44 -4.22 8.78
N GLU A 162 8.92 -4.64 7.63
CA GLU A 162 7.51 -4.44 7.28
C GLU A 162 6.56 -5.12 8.26
N ASN A 163 6.90 -6.32 8.73
CA ASN A 163 6.12 -7.03 9.75
C ASN A 163 6.05 -6.26 11.08
N ARG A 164 7.15 -5.61 11.48
CA ARG A 164 7.20 -4.79 12.71
C ARG A 164 6.38 -3.52 12.57
N LYS A 165 6.54 -2.82 11.44
CA LYS A 165 5.75 -1.62 11.09
C LYS A 165 4.24 -1.91 11.11
N ARG A 166 3.80 -2.99 10.46
CA ARG A 166 2.39 -3.43 10.43
C ARG A 166 1.84 -3.75 11.82
N ASN A 167 2.61 -4.50 12.63
CA ASN A 167 2.20 -4.83 14.00
C ASN A 167 2.07 -3.58 14.87
N LEU A 168 3.01 -2.64 14.77
CA LEU A 168 2.97 -1.40 15.53
C LEU A 168 1.78 -0.52 15.13
N LEU A 169 1.52 -0.40 13.82
CA LEU A 169 0.37 0.34 13.31
C LEU A 169 -0.96 -0.24 13.83
N SER A 170 -1.06 -1.57 13.86
CA SER A 170 -2.24 -2.27 14.37
C SER A 170 -2.46 -1.97 15.86
N GLU A 171 -1.39 -2.05 16.66
CA GLU A 171 -1.44 -1.75 18.10
C GLU A 171 -1.83 -0.28 18.38
N LEU A 172 -1.32 0.66 17.59
CA LEU A 172 -1.63 2.08 17.74
C LEU A 172 -3.10 2.38 17.39
N LEU A 173 -3.66 1.70 16.39
CA LEU A 173 -5.07 1.84 16.03
C LEU A 173 -6.01 1.26 17.09
N GLU A 174 -5.65 0.13 17.71
CA GLU A 174 -6.39 -0.45 18.83
C GLU A 174 -6.41 0.50 20.03
N LYS A 175 -5.26 1.12 20.35
CA LYS A 175 -5.13 2.12 21.43
C LYS A 175 -5.92 3.40 21.18
N ALA A 176 -6.08 3.80 19.92
CA ALA A 176 -6.87 4.96 19.54
C ALA A 176 -8.40 4.73 19.63
N GLY A 177 -8.85 3.58 20.14
CA GLY A 177 -10.28 3.26 20.26
C GLY A 177 -10.95 2.96 18.91
N THR A 178 -10.16 2.77 17.85
CA THR A 178 -10.67 2.37 16.54
C THR A 178 -10.77 0.85 16.54
N PRO A 179 -11.96 0.23 16.40
CA PRO A 179 -12.07 -1.22 16.41
C PRO A 179 -11.31 -1.80 15.21
N VAL A 180 -10.15 -2.39 15.47
CA VAL A 180 -9.29 -3.02 14.45
C VAL A 180 -9.85 -4.39 14.08
N ALA A 181 -10.92 -4.37 13.29
CA ALA A 181 -11.42 -5.55 12.61
C ALA A 181 -10.88 -5.66 11.17
N VAL A 182 -9.67 -5.13 10.87
CA VAL A 182 -9.13 -5.14 9.49
C VAL A 182 -7.60 -5.34 9.38
N ALA A 183 -6.80 -5.21 10.45
CA ALA A 183 -5.33 -5.19 10.31
C ALA A 183 -4.62 -6.54 10.09
N ARG A 184 -5.27 -7.54 9.47
CA ARG A 184 -4.60 -8.82 9.16
C ARG A 184 -4.74 -9.36 7.74
N ASP A 185 -5.29 -8.60 6.79
CA ASP A 185 -5.40 -9.06 5.39
C ASP A 185 -4.96 -7.98 4.39
N ILE A 186 -3.66 -7.85 4.15
CA ILE A 186 -3.10 -7.35 2.89
C ILE A 186 -2.12 -8.42 2.39
N PRO A 187 -2.36 -9.07 1.24
CA PRO A 187 -1.46 -10.09 0.71
C PRO A 187 -0.12 -9.46 0.30
N ASP A 188 0.98 -10.06 0.75
CA ASP A 188 2.32 -9.79 0.22
C ASP A 188 2.35 -10.16 -1.27
N TYR A 189 2.43 -9.15 -2.16
CA TYR A 189 2.83 -9.37 -3.55
C TYR A 189 4.36 -9.31 -3.62
N GLU A 190 5.01 -10.41 -3.27
CA GLU A 190 6.41 -10.64 -3.65
C GLU A 190 6.46 -10.94 -5.16
N LEU A 191 6.79 -9.92 -5.96
CA LEU A 191 7.35 -10.10 -7.29
C LEU A 191 8.85 -10.41 -7.13
N GLY A 192 9.17 -11.67 -6.85
CA GLY A 192 10.53 -12.22 -6.99
C GLY A 192 10.86 -12.54 -8.45
N PRO A 193 12.12 -12.41 -8.90
CA PRO A 193 12.49 -12.54 -10.30
C PRO A 193 12.46 -14.00 -10.78
N LEU A 194 11.96 -14.19 -12.01
CA LEU A 194 12.07 -15.41 -12.79
C LEU A 194 13.56 -15.78 -13.00
N GLY A 195 14.05 -16.76 -12.24
CA GLY A 195 15.34 -17.41 -12.44
C GLY A 195 15.13 -18.93 -12.47
N GLY A 196 15.19 -19.52 -13.67
CA GLY A 196 15.00 -20.95 -13.89
C GLY A 196 16.24 -21.78 -13.59
N GLY A 197 15.99 -23.04 -13.23
CA GLY A 197 16.97 -24.12 -13.29
C GLY A 197 16.91 -25.08 -12.10
N GLY A 198 16.46 -26.32 -12.33
CA GLY A 198 16.71 -27.42 -11.41
C GLY A 198 15.59 -28.45 -11.33
N ALA A 199 15.83 -29.65 -11.86
CA ALA A 199 14.89 -30.74 -12.11
C ALA A 199 14.61 -31.66 -10.90
N SER A 200 13.67 -32.60 -11.11
CA SER A 200 13.32 -33.82 -10.32
C SER A 200 11.95 -33.70 -9.61
N SER A 201 10.95 -34.57 -9.78
CA SER A 201 10.84 -35.85 -10.49
C SER A 201 9.37 -36.11 -10.83
N MET A 202 9.14 -36.82 -11.94
CA MET A 202 7.87 -37.48 -12.26
C MET A 202 7.47 -38.48 -11.16
N LYS A 203 6.24 -38.40 -10.66
CA LYS A 203 5.46 -39.59 -10.27
C LYS A 203 3.99 -39.43 -10.67
N ARG A 204 3.47 -40.56 -11.16
CA ARG A 204 2.26 -40.79 -11.96
C ARG A 204 0.96 -40.30 -11.30
N ALA A 205 0.07 -39.77 -12.14
CA ALA A 205 -1.35 -39.62 -11.87
C ALA A 205 -2.05 -40.97 -12.11
N ALA A 206 -2.55 -41.60 -11.04
CA ALA A 206 -3.61 -42.60 -11.08
C ALA A 206 -4.26 -42.68 -9.69
N ASP A 207 -5.58 -42.55 -9.68
CA ASP A 207 -6.54 -42.91 -8.64
C ASP A 207 -6.26 -42.50 -7.19
N VAL A 208 -6.78 -41.32 -6.84
CA VAL A 208 -7.49 -41.14 -5.56
C VAL A 208 -8.70 -40.24 -5.82
N VAL A 209 -9.81 -40.85 -6.27
CA VAL A 209 -11.14 -40.35 -5.90
C VAL A 209 -11.34 -40.74 -4.44
N SER A 210 -10.80 -39.92 -3.57
CA SER A 210 -11.41 -39.72 -2.26
C SER A 210 -11.77 -38.24 -2.24
N SER A 211 -12.96 -37.95 -1.76
CA SER A 211 -13.31 -36.70 -1.11
C SER A 211 -12.22 -36.33 -0.09
N SER A 212 -11.11 -35.80 -0.59
CA SER A 212 -10.21 -34.99 0.18
C SER A 212 -11.02 -33.75 0.44
N GLU A 213 -11.74 -33.75 1.56
CA GLU A 213 -11.84 -32.54 2.37
C GLU A 213 -10.42 -31.98 2.40
N VAL A 214 -10.13 -31.06 1.48
CA VAL A 214 -8.89 -30.31 1.49
C VAL A 214 -8.95 -29.65 2.84
N ALA A 215 -8.19 -30.18 3.80
CA ALA A 215 -8.20 -29.70 5.17
C ALA A 215 -7.98 -28.20 5.06
N LEU A 216 -9.06 -27.44 5.25
CA LEU A 216 -9.07 -26.00 5.12
C LEU A 216 -8.08 -25.55 6.17
N ASN A 217 -6.86 -25.21 5.76
CA ASN A 217 -5.85 -24.79 6.68
C ASN A 217 -6.47 -23.62 7.46
N PRO A 218 -6.68 -23.73 8.79
CA PRO A 218 -7.38 -22.70 9.56
C PRO A 218 -6.61 -21.37 9.58
N LYS A 219 -5.37 -21.37 9.07
CA LYS A 219 -4.54 -20.18 8.85
C LYS A 219 -4.66 -19.59 7.43
N SER A 220 -5.37 -20.22 6.50
CA SER A 220 -5.61 -19.72 5.15
C SER A 220 -6.49 -18.46 5.21
N PRO A 221 -6.12 -17.35 4.54
CA PRO A 221 -6.90 -16.11 4.53
C PRO A 221 -8.38 -16.33 4.18
N TRP A 222 -8.64 -17.20 3.19
CA TRP A 222 -10.00 -17.59 2.82
C TRP A 222 -10.78 -18.23 3.97
N SER A 223 -10.17 -19.16 4.73
CA SER A 223 -10.84 -19.84 5.84
C SER A 223 -11.18 -18.88 6.99
N ARG A 224 -10.35 -17.84 7.20
CA ARG A 224 -10.63 -16.79 8.18
C ARG A 224 -11.76 -15.88 7.72
N LEU A 225 -11.80 -15.54 6.44
CA LEU A 225 -12.85 -14.70 5.87
C LEU A 225 -14.21 -15.42 5.86
N THR A 226 -14.26 -16.69 5.47
CA THR A 226 -15.50 -17.48 5.48
C THR A 226 -16.03 -17.78 6.89
N SER A 227 -15.20 -17.61 7.94
CA SER A 227 -15.66 -17.71 9.34
C SER A 227 -16.42 -16.47 9.81
N LYS A 228 -16.25 -15.32 9.14
CA LYS A 228 -16.82 -14.02 9.54
C LYS A 228 -17.86 -13.50 8.56
N PHE A 229 -17.74 -13.85 7.29
CA PHE A 229 -18.58 -13.34 6.21
C PHE A 229 -19.09 -14.49 5.35
N SER A 230 -20.27 -14.29 4.75
CA SER A 230 -20.79 -15.25 3.79
C SER A 230 -19.90 -15.29 2.55
N VAL A 231 -19.75 -16.49 1.98
CA VAL A 231 -19.01 -16.72 0.73
C VAL A 231 -19.57 -15.82 -0.38
N GLU A 232 -20.89 -15.70 -0.46
CA GLU A 232 -21.59 -14.83 -1.40
C GLU A 232 -21.14 -13.36 -1.30
N PHE A 233 -21.02 -12.82 -0.09
CA PHE A 233 -20.57 -11.45 0.14
C PHE A 233 -19.12 -11.25 -0.33
N LEU A 234 -18.23 -12.19 -0.03
CA LEU A 234 -16.83 -12.14 -0.44
C LEU A 234 -16.69 -12.20 -1.96
N VAL A 235 -17.45 -13.08 -2.62
CA VAL A 235 -17.50 -13.16 -4.09
C VAL A 235 -18.01 -11.85 -4.69
N ARG A 236 -19.08 -11.26 -4.15
CA ARG A 236 -19.61 -9.96 -4.64
C ARG A 236 -18.56 -8.85 -4.64
N ILE A 237 -17.71 -8.79 -3.61
CA ILE A 237 -16.64 -7.79 -3.52
C ILE A 237 -15.65 -7.95 -4.67
N HIS A 238 -15.15 -9.17 -4.89
CA HIS A 238 -14.20 -9.45 -5.97
C HIS A 238 -14.79 -9.15 -7.35
N LEU A 239 -16.06 -9.49 -7.58
CA LEU A 239 -16.75 -9.20 -8.84
C LEU A 239 -16.90 -7.70 -9.09
N ARG A 240 -17.18 -6.90 -8.06
CA ARG A 240 -17.27 -5.43 -8.18
C ARG A 240 -15.94 -4.76 -8.49
N LYS A 241 -14.82 -5.35 -8.04
CA LYS A 241 -13.46 -4.88 -8.31
C LYS A 241 -12.87 -5.43 -9.62
N TYR A 242 -13.64 -6.19 -10.40
CA TYR A 242 -13.19 -6.90 -11.61
C TYR A 242 -12.05 -7.91 -11.36
N GLU A 243 -11.96 -8.45 -10.14
CA GLU A 243 -10.92 -9.41 -9.73
C GLU A 243 -11.32 -10.86 -10.10
N PHE A 244 -11.64 -11.10 -11.37
CA PHE A 244 -12.14 -12.40 -11.86
C PHE A 244 -11.13 -13.55 -11.63
N ASP A 245 -9.84 -13.28 -11.77
CA ASP A 245 -8.76 -14.23 -11.54
C ASP A 245 -8.71 -14.75 -10.09
N THR A 246 -9.04 -13.91 -9.13
CA THR A 246 -9.08 -14.29 -7.72
C THR A 246 -10.22 -15.30 -7.49
N VAL A 247 -11.40 -15.03 -8.04
CA VAL A 247 -12.54 -15.96 -7.98
C VAL A 247 -12.22 -17.28 -8.69
N ARG A 248 -11.55 -17.22 -9.85
CA ARG A 248 -11.08 -18.41 -10.59
C ARG A 248 -10.16 -19.28 -9.73
N LYS A 249 -9.17 -18.68 -9.06
CA LYS A 249 -8.24 -19.38 -8.15
C LYS A 249 -8.97 -20.01 -6.97
N LEU A 250 -10.00 -19.36 -6.42
CA LEU A 250 -10.81 -19.91 -5.32
C LEU A 250 -11.59 -21.17 -5.74
N ILE A 251 -12.14 -21.18 -6.96
CA ILE A 251 -12.83 -22.37 -7.52
C ILE A 251 -11.83 -23.51 -7.79
N LEU A 252 -10.66 -23.19 -8.38
CA LEU A 252 -9.65 -24.21 -8.71
C LEU A 252 -9.00 -24.83 -7.47
N SER A 253 -8.73 -24.02 -6.45
CA SER A 253 -8.14 -24.47 -5.19
C SER A 253 -9.10 -25.25 -4.28
N GLY A 254 -10.36 -25.46 -4.69
CA GLY A 254 -11.34 -26.18 -3.89
C GLY A 254 -11.81 -25.41 -2.65
N LYS A 255 -11.67 -24.08 -2.67
CA LYS A 255 -12.16 -23.17 -1.63
C LYS A 255 -13.63 -22.78 -1.83
N LEU A 256 -14.08 -22.79 -3.09
CA LEU A 256 -15.48 -22.66 -3.51
C LEU A 256 -15.97 -24.03 -4.02
N THR A 257 -16.57 -24.81 -3.14
CA THR A 257 -17.03 -26.18 -3.42
C THR A 257 -18.54 -26.34 -3.36
N ASN A 258 -19.25 -25.38 -2.75
CA ASN A 258 -20.70 -25.47 -2.61
C ASN A 258 -21.40 -25.16 -3.93
N PHE A 259 -22.47 -25.89 -4.22
CA PHE A 259 -23.26 -25.69 -5.43
C PHE A 259 -23.89 -24.29 -5.48
N GLU A 260 -24.45 -23.81 -4.37
CA GLU A 260 -25.07 -22.47 -4.27
C GLU A 260 -24.05 -21.36 -4.52
N ASP A 261 -22.83 -21.48 -3.99
CA ASP A 261 -21.78 -20.48 -4.17
C ASP A 261 -21.30 -20.42 -5.63
N LEU A 262 -21.13 -21.58 -6.28
CA LEU A 262 -20.77 -21.64 -7.70
C LEU A 262 -21.89 -21.14 -8.61
N LYS A 263 -23.15 -21.42 -8.24
CA LYS A 263 -24.34 -20.88 -8.92
C LYS A 263 -24.37 -19.36 -8.83
N PHE A 264 -24.09 -18.82 -7.64
CA PHE A 264 -24.03 -17.38 -7.43
C PHE A 264 -22.95 -16.71 -8.30
N VAL A 265 -21.74 -17.29 -8.38
CA VAL A 265 -20.67 -16.80 -9.26
C VAL A 265 -21.16 -16.78 -10.71
N ARG A 266 -21.70 -17.90 -11.21
CA ARG A 266 -22.17 -18.02 -12.59
C ARG A 266 -23.25 -17.00 -12.93
N ASP A 267 -24.28 -16.87 -12.09
CA ASP A 267 -25.42 -16.00 -12.33
C ASP A 267 -25.03 -14.52 -12.25
N SER A 268 -24.09 -14.18 -11.37
CA SER A 268 -23.55 -12.82 -11.26
C SER A 268 -22.74 -12.42 -12.49
N ILE A 269 -21.88 -13.32 -12.99
CA ILE A 269 -21.11 -13.08 -14.21
C ILE A 269 -22.04 -12.97 -15.43
N GLN A 270 -23.05 -13.82 -15.54
CA GLN A 270 -24.01 -13.73 -16.65
C GLN A 270 -24.77 -12.39 -16.65
N LYS A 271 -25.13 -11.87 -15.47
CA LYS A 271 -25.71 -10.52 -15.36
C LYS A 271 -24.72 -9.42 -15.77
N MET A 272 -23.46 -9.53 -15.35
CA MET A 272 -22.41 -8.59 -15.75
C MET A 272 -22.18 -8.60 -17.26
N GLU A 273 -22.12 -9.78 -17.88
CA GLU A 273 -22.04 -9.93 -19.35
C GLU A 273 -23.22 -9.25 -20.06
N SER A 274 -24.43 -9.31 -19.51
CA SER A 274 -25.60 -8.63 -20.10
C SER A 274 -25.52 -7.10 -20.03
N HIS A 275 -24.67 -6.55 -19.15
CA HIS A 275 -24.51 -5.11 -18.92
C HIS A 275 -23.20 -4.54 -19.47
N ILE A 276 -22.46 -5.27 -20.33
CA ILE A 276 -21.19 -4.79 -20.92
C ILE A 276 -21.37 -3.43 -21.64
N HIS A 277 -22.53 -3.19 -22.23
CA HIS A 277 -22.83 -1.93 -22.93
C HIS A 277 -23.03 -0.72 -21.99
N LEU A 278 -23.27 -0.95 -20.69
CA LEU A 278 -23.45 0.10 -19.69
C LEU A 278 -22.12 0.51 -19.01
N ASP A 279 -21.10 -0.36 -19.07
CA ASP A 279 -19.80 -0.16 -18.43
C ASP A 279 -18.65 -0.43 -19.42
N PRO A 280 -18.02 0.62 -19.97
CA PRO A 280 -16.91 0.49 -20.91
C PRO A 280 -15.70 -0.29 -20.36
N LEU A 281 -15.46 -0.28 -19.04
CA LEU A 281 -14.35 -1.01 -18.42
C LEU A 281 -14.58 -2.53 -18.49
N LEU A 282 -15.84 -2.95 -18.49
CA LEU A 282 -16.23 -4.37 -18.54
C LEU A 282 -15.86 -5.04 -19.87
N SER A 283 -15.76 -4.25 -20.95
CA SER A 283 -15.41 -4.74 -22.29
C SER A 283 -14.02 -5.42 -22.31
N GLY A 284 -13.08 -4.92 -21.50
CA GLY A 284 -11.73 -5.45 -21.39
C GLY A 284 -11.62 -6.81 -20.67
N TYR A 285 -12.66 -7.22 -19.94
CA TYR A 285 -12.68 -8.46 -19.14
C TYR A 285 -13.64 -9.52 -19.69
N THR A 286 -14.10 -9.36 -20.92
CA THR A 286 -15.08 -10.27 -21.56
C THR A 286 -14.62 -11.72 -21.62
N MET A 287 -13.33 -11.93 -21.91
CA MET A 287 -12.73 -13.27 -21.95
C MET A 287 -12.68 -13.89 -20.54
N ASP A 288 -12.25 -13.13 -19.54
CA ASP A 288 -12.14 -13.60 -18.15
C ASP A 288 -13.49 -13.94 -17.54
N MET A 289 -14.51 -13.12 -17.82
CA MET A 289 -15.90 -13.39 -17.44
C MET A 289 -16.40 -14.70 -18.07
N THR A 290 -16.19 -14.88 -19.37
CA THR A 290 -16.62 -16.09 -20.08
C THR A 290 -15.92 -17.34 -19.52
N GLU A 291 -14.61 -17.26 -19.28
CA GLU A 291 -13.83 -18.36 -18.70
C GLU A 291 -14.30 -18.72 -17.28
N LEU A 292 -14.51 -17.71 -16.43
CA LEU A 292 -14.94 -17.90 -15.05
C LEU A 292 -16.34 -18.52 -14.99
N ARG A 293 -17.27 -18.05 -15.83
CA ARG A 293 -18.62 -18.62 -15.94
C ARG A 293 -18.58 -20.07 -16.39
N ARG A 294 -17.77 -20.41 -17.40
CA ARG A 294 -17.57 -21.79 -17.86
C ARG A 294 -16.97 -22.68 -16.79
N LEU A 295 -15.99 -22.18 -16.04
CA LEU A 295 -15.37 -22.91 -14.93
C LEU A 295 -16.37 -23.21 -13.80
N ALA A 296 -17.14 -22.21 -13.39
CA ALA A 296 -18.18 -22.38 -12.37
C ALA A 296 -19.23 -23.41 -12.80
N GLN A 297 -19.74 -23.31 -14.05
CA GLN A 297 -20.70 -24.26 -14.60
C GLN A 297 -20.14 -25.69 -14.69
N LYS A 298 -18.87 -25.86 -15.11
CA LYS A 298 -18.21 -27.16 -15.16
C LYS A 298 -18.12 -27.80 -13.77
N LYS A 299 -17.75 -27.03 -12.74
CA LYS A 299 -17.67 -27.52 -11.36
C LYS A 299 -19.05 -27.85 -10.78
N MET A 300 -20.07 -27.06 -11.09
CA MET A 300 -21.46 -27.35 -10.72
C MET A 300 -21.97 -28.66 -11.35
N ASN A 301 -21.64 -28.93 -12.61
CA ASN A 301 -22.03 -30.17 -13.29
C ASN A 301 -21.38 -31.39 -12.65
N ILE A 302 -20.09 -31.29 -12.29
CA ILE A 302 -19.37 -32.32 -11.56
C ILE A 302 -20.04 -32.61 -10.20
N LEU A 303 -20.43 -31.57 -9.46
CA LEU A 303 -21.10 -31.72 -8.16
C LEU A 303 -22.51 -32.32 -8.26
N LYS A 304 -23.22 -32.08 -9.37
CA LYS A 304 -24.52 -32.69 -9.65
C LYS A 304 -24.43 -34.15 -10.12
N GLY A 305 -23.23 -34.71 -10.23
CA GLY A 305 -23.04 -36.04 -10.83
C GLY A 305 -23.36 -36.08 -12.32
N ILE A 306 -23.50 -34.91 -12.98
CA ILE A 306 -23.62 -34.80 -14.43
C ILE A 306 -22.21 -34.86 -14.99
N THR A 307 -21.57 -36.03 -14.85
CA THR A 307 -20.55 -36.42 -15.81
C THR A 307 -21.27 -36.55 -17.14
N ASN A 308 -20.85 -35.82 -18.15
CA ASN A 308 -21.15 -36.21 -19.53
C ASN A 308 -20.51 -37.57 -19.76
N SER A 309 -21.19 -38.64 -19.35
CA SER A 309 -21.10 -39.93 -20.00
C SER A 309 -21.86 -39.81 -21.32
N GLY A 310 -21.28 -39.04 -22.23
CA GLY A 310 -21.49 -39.23 -23.66
C GLY A 310 -20.72 -40.47 -24.07
N SER A 311 -21.24 -41.64 -23.69
CA SER A 311 -20.93 -42.88 -24.39
C SER A 311 -21.90 -42.94 -25.57
N ILE A 312 -21.38 -42.59 -26.75
CA ILE A 312 -21.92 -42.99 -28.05
C ILE A 312 -20.63 -43.34 -28.81
N GLY A 313 -20.34 -44.60 -29.14
CA GLY A 313 -21.28 -45.59 -29.65
C GLY A 313 -21.45 -45.34 -31.13
#